data_AF-T1A0Y7-F1
#
_entry.id   AF-T1A0Y7-F1
#
_cell.length_a   1.000
_cell.length_b   1.000
_cell.length_c   1.000
_cell.angle_alpha   90.00
_cell.angle_beta   90.00
_cell.angle_gamma   90.00
#
_symmetry.space_group_name_H-M   'P 1'
#
loop_
_entity.id
_entity.type
_entity.pdbx_description
1 polymer ?
#
loop_
_entity_poly.entity_id
_entity_poly.type
_entity_poly.pdbx_seq_one_letter_code
_entity_poly.pdbx_strand_id
1 'polypeptide(L)' 'MGELRQDYTVIIVTHNLQQAARVATRTAFLYQGKLVEYAPTEELFERPKERLTQEYITGRFG' A
#
# COMPACT_ATOMS: atom_id res chain seq x y z
N MET A 1 -0.06 9.22 15.80
CA MET A 1 -0.11 7.88 15.15
C MET A 1 0.90 6.88 15.73
N GLY A 2 1.82 7.26 16.63
CA GLY A 2 2.71 6.30 17.30
C GLY A 2 2.03 5.55 18.45
N GLU A 3 1.30 6.26 19.31
CA GLU A 3 0.72 5.70 20.54
C GLU A 3 -0.54 4.86 20.30
N LEU A 4 -1.51 5.34 19.50
CA LEU A 4 -2.74 4.59 19.19
C LEU A 4 -2.51 3.26 18.44
N ARG A 5 -1.34 3.07 17.81
CA ARG A 5 -1.08 1.89 17.00
C ARG A 5 -0.80 0.63 17.82
N GLN A 6 -0.48 0.79 19.11
CA GLN A 6 -0.22 -0.34 20.00
C GLN A 6 -1.51 -0.99 20.50
N ASP A 7 -2.58 -0.21 20.63
CA ASP A 7 -3.84 -0.68 21.20
C ASP A 7 -4.92 -0.94 20.14
N TYR A 8 -4.75 -0.45 18.92
CA TYR A 8 -5.77 -0.49 17.88
C TYR A 8 -5.23 -0.98 16.53
N THR A 9 -6.04 -1.81 15.86
CA THR A 9 -5.85 -2.14 14.45
C THR A 9 -6.59 -1.13 13.59
N VAL A 10 -5.84 -0.39 12.76
CA VAL A 10 -6.39 0.64 11.88
C VAL A 10 -6.22 0.20 10.43
N ILE A 11 -7.33 0.20 9.69
CA ILE A 11 -7.34 -0.03 8.23
C ILE A 11 -7.75 1.28 7.56
N ILE A 12 -6.95 1.74 6.60
CA ILE A 12 -7.19 2.97 5.86
C ILE A 12 -7.24 2.63 4.37
N VAL A 13 -8.30 3.07 3.70
CA VAL A 13 -8.41 3.02 2.24
C VAL A 13 -8.11 4.42 1.70
N THR A 14 -7.11 4.54 0.83
CA THR A 14 -6.71 5.83 0.27
C THR A 14 -6.12 5.67 -1.13
N HIS A 15 -6.28 6.71 -1.95
CA HIS A 15 -5.58 6.88 -3.22
C HIS A 15 -4.30 7.72 -3.08
N ASN A 16 -4.03 8.28 -1.90
CA ASN A 16 -2.81 9.03 -1.65
C ASN A 16 -1.67 8.07 -1.30
N LEU A 17 -0.94 7.66 -2.34
CA LEU A 17 0.19 6.73 -2.22
C LEU A 17 1.33 7.28 -1.36
N GLN A 18 1.62 8.60 -1.41
CA GLN A 18 2.69 9.18 -0.58
C GLN A 18 2.33 9.17 0.91
N GLN A 19 1.05 9.29 1.25
CA GLN A 19 0.61 9.14 2.62
C GLN A 19 0.68 7.67 3.04
N ALA A 20 0.17 6.76 2.21
CA ALA A 20 0.18 5.32 2.48
C ALA A 20 1.61 4.82 2.75
N ALA A 21 2.58 5.21 1.92
CA ALA A 21 3.99 4.85 2.06
C ALA A 21 4.61 5.29 3.40
N ARG A 22 4.14 6.41 3.97
CA ARG A 22 4.67 6.95 5.23
C ARG A 22 3.99 6.42 6.49
N VAL A 23 2.69 6.09 6.40
CA VAL A 23 1.90 5.79 7.61
C VAL A 23 1.59 4.30 7.76
N ALA A 24 1.59 3.52 6.69
CA ALA A 24 1.24 2.10 6.76
C ALA A 24 2.45 1.23 7.16
N THR A 25 2.19 0.14 7.90
CA THR A 25 3.19 -0.93 8.13
C THR A 25 3.13 -1.95 7.00
N ARG A 26 1.90 -2.22 6.55
CA ARG A 26 1.60 -3.17 5.47
C ARG A 26 0.61 -2.51 4.54
N THR A 27 0.80 -2.74 3.24
CA THR A 27 -0.03 -2.17 2.19
C THR A 27 -0.64 -3.30 1.38
N ALA A 28 -1.91 -3.17 1.05
CA ALA A 28 -2.63 -4.03 0.11
C ALA A 28 -2.99 -3.21 -1.13
N PHE A 29 -2.63 -3.69 -2.31
CA PHE A 29 -3.10 -3.14 -3.57
C PHE A 29 -4.28 -3.96 -4.09
N LEU A 30 -5.43 -3.30 -4.26
CA LEU A 30 -6.62 -3.90 -4.85
C LEU A 30 -6.87 -3.29 -6.22
N TYR A 31 -7.19 -4.14 -7.19
CA TYR A 31 -7.59 -3.73 -8.52
C TYR A 31 -8.73 -4.60 -9.02
N GLN A 32 -9.82 -3.97 -9.50
CA GLN A 32 -11.00 -4.67 -10.03
C GLN A 32 -11.54 -5.79 -9.12
N GLY A 33 -11.62 -5.52 -7.81
CA GLY A 33 -12.13 -6.48 -6.82
C GLY A 33 -11.16 -7.62 -6.48
N LYS A 34 -9.93 -7.61 -6.99
CA LYS A 34 -8.89 -8.58 -6.66
C LYS A 34 -7.82 -7.95 -5.77
N LEU A 35 -7.38 -8.68 -4.75
CA LEU A 35 -6.15 -8.39 -4.02
C LEU A 35 -4.98 -8.79 -4.92
N VAL A 36 -4.33 -7.78 -5.52
CA VAL A 36 -3.23 -8.00 -6.46
C VAL A 36 -1.95 -8.27 -5.67
N GLU A 37 -1.65 -7.44 -4.67
CA GLU A 37 -0.42 -7.58 -3.88
C GLU A 37 -0.64 -7.16 -2.44
N TYR A 38 -0.01 -7.87 -1.50
CA TYR A 38 0.02 -7.53 -0.09
C TYR A 38 1.40 -7.80 0.51
N ALA A 39 2.07 -6.76 0.97
CA ALA A 39 3.45 -6.83 1.44
C ALA A 39 3.73 -5.76 2.52
N PRO A 40 4.89 -5.82 3.22
CA PRO A 40 5.40 -4.68 3.97
C PRO A 40 5.39 -3.43 3.10
N THR A 41 5.01 -2.29 3.67
CA THR A 41 4.82 -1.05 2.91
C THR A 41 6.09 -0.66 2.14
N GLU A 42 7.27 -0.73 2.77
CA GLU A 42 8.56 -0.46 2.11
C GLU A 42 8.80 -1.39 0.91
N GLU A 43 8.56 -2.69 1.07
CA GLU A 43 8.75 -3.68 -0.01
C GLU A 43 7.80 -3.41 -1.18
N LEU A 44 6.52 -3.15 -0.91
CA LEU A 44 5.52 -2.88 -1.94
C LEU A 44 5.84 -1.62 -2.74
N PHE A 45 6.37 -0.57 -2.10
CA PHE A 45 6.68 0.72 -2.75
C PHE A 45 8.05 0.76 -3.43
N GLU A 46 9.06 0.07 -2.91
CA GLU A 46 10.42 0.09 -3.47
C GLU A 46 10.69 -1.07 -4.44
N ARG A 47 10.14 -2.25 -4.14
CA ARG A 47 10.40 -3.52 -4.84
C ARG A 47 9.11 -4.33 -5.02
N PRO A 48 8.09 -3.78 -5.70
CA PRO A 48 6.84 -4.50 -5.96
C PRO A 48 7.12 -5.80 -6.73
N LYS A 49 6.40 -6.85 -6.38
CA LYS A 49 6.50 -8.16 -7.04
C LYS A 49 5.55 -8.28 -8.22
N GLU A 50 4.42 -7.57 -8.18
CA GLU A 50 3.43 -7.59 -9.25
C GLU A 50 3.63 -6.43 -10.22
N ARG A 51 3.59 -6.73 -11.53
CA ARG A 51 3.71 -5.71 -12.59
C ARG A 51 2.64 -4.62 -12.47
N LEU A 52 1.41 -5.01 -12.17
CA LEU A 52 0.29 -4.07 -11.98
C LEU A 52 0.56 -3.11 -10.81
N THR A 53 1.12 -3.60 -9.71
CA THR A 53 1.50 -2.75 -8.56
C THR A 53 2.60 -1.77 -8.96
N GLN A 54 3.62 -2.23 -9.69
CA GLN A 54 4.70 -1.37 -10.18
C GLN A 54 4.18 -0.27 -11.11
N GLU A 55 3.32 -0.62 -12.06
CA GLU A 55 2.71 0.35 -12.98
C GLU A 55 1.86 1.37 -12.22
N TYR A 56 1.11 0.94 -11.19
CA TYR A 56 0.29 1.81 -10.35
C TYR A 56 1.12 2.83 -9.59
N ILE A 57 2.17 2.35 -8.92
CA ILE A 57 3.03 3.19 -8.06
C ILE A 57 3.86 4.18 -8.88
N THR A 58 4.35 3.76 -10.05
CA THR A 58 5.15 4.61 -10.93
C THR A 58 4.32 5.58 -11.76
N GLY A 59 2.98 5.55 -11.63
CA GLY A 59 2.08 6.41 -12.40
C GLY A 59 2.00 6.04 -13.89
N ARG A 60 2.45 4.84 -14.28
CA ARG A 60 2.32 4.28 -15.62
C ARG A 60 1.01 3.52 -15.82
N PHE A 61 0.07 3.72 -14.91
CA PHE A 61 -1.21 3.03 -14.85
C PHE A 61 -2.23 3.80 -15.68
N GLY A 62 -2.42 3.35 -16.92
CA GLY A 62 -3.24 3.98 -17.95
C GLY A 62 -2.87 3.42 -19.31
#